data_AF-A0A6M1LFN4-F1
#
_entry.id   AF-A0A6M1LFN4-F1
#
_cell.length_a   1.000
_cell.length_b   1.000
_cell.length_c   1.000
_cell.angle_alpha   90.00
_cell.angle_beta   90.00
_cell.angle_gamma   90.00
#
_symmetry.space_group_name_H-M   'P 1'
#
loop_
_entity.id
_entity.type
_entity.pdbx_description
1 polymer ?
#
loop_
_entity_poly.entity_id
_entity_poly.type
_entity_poly.pdbx_seq_one_letter_code
_entity_poly.pdbx_strand_id
1 'polypeptide(L)'
;MTDQPPPARYLAHRRLVPADRREAIQRIVGSLGFFLLFLAISGLPGERWIAITWPRVEATVTSAVPGGELEKQGYPFHVMLEATLPDGRRIAPPAPVTLYSSTLDPSARQPYGEGRRRPPQPGETVPAYADARGAGTLLPIENMKKVGLAIILGLFVSFNIGISVWRLQNPP
;
A
#
# COMPACT_ATOMS: atom_id res chain seq x y z
N MET A 1 -56.25 -22.08 40.35
CA MET A 1 -55.47 -22.85 39.36
C MET A 1 -54.97 -21.87 38.34
N THR A 2 -53.71 -21.46 38.49
CA THR A 2 -53.03 -20.48 37.65
C THR A 2 -52.47 -21.17 36.42
N ASP A 3 -52.98 -20.77 35.26
CA ASP A 3 -52.57 -21.25 33.94
C ASP A 3 -51.28 -20.52 33.55
N GLN A 4 -50.13 -21.19 33.71
CA GLN A 4 -48.84 -20.68 33.27
C GLN A 4 -48.57 -21.18 31.84
N PRO A 5 -48.39 -20.30 30.84
CA PRO A 5 -47.96 -20.75 29.52
C PRO A 5 -46.50 -21.27 29.62
N PRO A 6 -46.14 -22.33 28.89
CA PRO A 6 -44.78 -22.87 28.93
C PRO A 6 -43.78 -21.83 28.40
N PRO A 7 -42.55 -21.78 28.97
CA PRO A 7 -41.56 -20.81 28.57
C PRO A 7 -41.13 -21.04 27.12
N ALA A 8 -41.23 -19.99 26.30
CA ALA A 8 -40.63 -19.89 24.98
C ALA A 8 -39.11 -20.04 25.10
N ARG A 9 -38.64 -21.29 25.03
CA ARG A 9 -37.21 -21.61 25.08
C ARG A 9 -36.91 -22.56 23.94
N TYR A 10 -36.02 -22.07 23.09
CA TYR A 10 -35.29 -22.78 22.05
C TYR A 10 -36.14 -23.17 20.84
N LEU A 11 -35.95 -22.43 19.75
CA LEU A 11 -35.56 -22.99 18.45
C LEU A 11 -35.20 -21.86 17.47
N ALA A 12 -34.42 -20.87 17.94
CA ALA A 12 -33.56 -20.10 17.04
C ALA A 12 -32.25 -20.89 16.84
N HIS A 13 -32.33 -22.16 16.45
CA HIS A 13 -31.21 -22.81 15.78
C HIS A 13 -31.15 -22.20 14.39
N ARG A 14 -30.48 -21.04 14.30
CA ARG A 14 -29.86 -20.60 13.05
C ARG A 14 -29.12 -21.82 12.54
N ARG A 15 -29.67 -22.46 11.52
CA ARG A 15 -28.99 -23.42 10.67
C ARG A 15 -27.80 -22.67 10.08
N LEU A 16 -26.72 -22.60 10.84
CA LEU A 16 -25.38 -22.44 10.31
C LEU A 16 -25.18 -23.71 9.50
N VAL A 17 -25.48 -23.60 8.20
CA VAL A 17 -25.31 -24.63 7.19
C VAL A 17 -23.99 -25.35 7.48
N PRO A 18 -23.99 -26.70 7.62
CA PRO A 18 -22.78 -27.43 7.91
C PRO A 18 -21.84 -27.24 6.72
N ALA A 19 -20.84 -26.39 6.91
CA ALA A 19 -19.83 -26.16 5.88
C ALA A 19 -18.96 -27.41 5.86
N ASP A 20 -19.17 -28.25 4.85
CA ASP A 20 -18.38 -29.45 4.63
C ASP A 20 -16.89 -29.09 4.63
N ARG A 21 -16.04 -29.96 5.17
CA ARG A 21 -14.58 -29.77 5.26
C ARG A 21 -13.98 -29.29 3.92
N ARG A 22 -14.56 -29.76 2.82
CA ARG A 22 -14.23 -29.37 1.44
C ARG A 22 -14.52 -27.90 1.14
N GLU A 23 -15.65 -27.37 1.61
CA GLU A 23 -16.04 -25.96 1.45
C GLU A 23 -15.10 -25.04 2.26
N ALA A 24 -14.75 -25.44 3.49
CA ALA A 24 -13.81 -24.67 4.31
C ALA A 24 -12.42 -24.59 3.66
N ILE A 25 -11.92 -25.71 3.12
CA ILE A 25 -10.64 -25.75 2.39
C ILE A 25 -10.72 -24.92 1.10
N GLN A 26 -11.80 -25.03 0.32
CA GLN A 26 -11.99 -24.22 -0.89
C GLN A 26 -11.99 -22.72 -0.60
N ARG A 27 -12.61 -22.29 0.51
CA ARG A 27 -12.59 -20.88 0.95
C ARG A 27 -11.19 -20.42 1.34
N ILE A 28 -10.40 -21.25 2.03
CA ILE A 28 -9.00 -20.93 2.38
C ILE A 28 -8.17 -20.77 1.11
N VAL A 29 -8.20 -21.78 0.22
CA VAL A 29 -7.42 -21.78 -1.02
C VAL A 29 -7.84 -20.62 -1.93
N GLY A 30 -9.14 -20.39 -2.10
CA GLY A 30 -9.66 -19.28 -2.89
C GLY A 30 -9.29 -17.91 -2.32
N SER A 31 -9.39 -17.72 -1.00
CA SER A 31 -9.01 -16.45 -0.36
C SER A 31 -7.52 -16.18 -0.45
N LEU A 32 -6.69 -17.21 -0.25
CA LEU A 32 -5.24 -17.10 -0.38
C LEU A 32 -4.82 -16.84 -1.83
N GLY A 33 -5.41 -17.55 -2.79
CA GLY A 33 -5.18 -17.34 -4.21
C GLY A 33 -5.56 -15.93 -4.67
N PHE A 34 -6.73 -15.44 -4.24
CA PHE A 34 -7.17 -14.08 -4.53
C PHE A 34 -6.23 -13.02 -3.93
N PHE A 35 -5.77 -13.23 -2.69
CA PHE A 35 -4.81 -12.34 -2.05
C PHE A 35 -3.46 -12.30 -2.77
N LEU A 36 -2.93 -13.46 -3.13
CA LEU A 36 -1.66 -13.57 -3.86
C LEU A 36 -1.77 -12.96 -5.26
N LEU A 37 -2.88 -13.20 -5.97
CA LEU A 37 -3.16 -12.58 -7.26
C LEU A 37 -3.25 -11.05 -7.14
N PHE A 38 -3.95 -10.55 -6.12
CA PHE A 38 -4.02 -9.11 -5.85
C PHE A 38 -2.65 -8.52 -5.57
N LEU A 39 -1.83 -9.15 -4.73
CA LEU A 39 -0.45 -8.71 -4.46
C LEU A 39 0.41 -8.69 -5.73
N ALA A 40 0.30 -9.71 -6.58
CA ALA A 40 1.03 -9.79 -7.84
C ALA A 40 0.62 -8.67 -8.81
N ILE A 41 -0.68 -8.43 -8.99
CA ILE A 41 -1.20 -7.40 -9.91
C ILE A 41 -0.92 -5.98 -9.40
N SER A 42 -0.91 -5.78 -8.08
CA SER A 42 -0.75 -4.44 -7.49
C SER A 42 0.70 -3.95 -7.45
N GLY A 43 1.71 -4.80 -7.69
CA GLY A 43 3.13 -4.42 -7.64
C GLY A 43 3.66 -4.10 -6.24
N LEU A 44 2.82 -4.28 -5.22
CA LEU A 44 3.10 -4.00 -3.82
C LEU A 44 4.25 -4.79 -3.18
N PRO A 45 4.61 -6.02 -3.61
CA PRO A 45 5.71 -6.75 -2.99
C PRO A 45 7.05 -6.00 -3.09
N GLY A 46 7.33 -5.40 -4.26
CA GLY A 46 8.56 -4.63 -4.47
C GLY A 46 8.59 -3.34 -3.66
N GLU A 47 7.50 -2.57 -3.68
CA GLU A 47 7.37 -1.33 -2.91
C GLU A 47 7.44 -1.57 -1.39
N ARG A 48 6.78 -2.63 -0.89
CA ARG A 48 6.85 -3.01 0.54
C ARG A 48 8.25 -3.46 0.94
N TRP A 49 8.92 -4.23 0.07
CA TRP A 49 10.29 -4.64 0.33
C TRP A 49 11.21 -3.42 0.42
N ILE A 50 11.04 -2.43 -0.46
CA ILE A 50 11.78 -1.17 -0.42
C ILE A 50 11.50 -0.42 0.90
N ALA A 51 10.24 -0.19 1.28
CA ALA A 51 9.94 0.53 2.53
C ALA A 51 10.44 -0.16 3.81
N ILE A 52 10.61 -1.48 3.79
CA ILE A 52 11.13 -2.25 4.94
C ILE A 52 12.66 -2.28 4.94
N THR A 53 13.28 -2.40 3.77
CA THR A 53 14.73 -2.66 3.66
C THR A 53 15.56 -1.42 3.38
N TRP A 54 14.96 -0.35 2.86
CA TRP A 54 15.67 0.88 2.51
C TRP A 54 15.50 1.93 3.61
N PRO A 55 16.59 2.60 4.05
CA PRO A 55 16.48 3.72 4.95
C PRO A 55 15.67 4.86 4.31
N ARG A 56 14.76 5.42 5.10
CA ARG A 56 14.10 6.68 4.78
C ARG A 56 15.09 7.81 5.00
N VAL A 57 15.28 8.65 3.98
CA VAL A 57 16.18 9.79 3.98
C VAL A 57 15.46 11.04 3.48
N GLU A 58 16.03 12.21 3.79
CA GLU A 58 15.64 13.47 3.16
C GLU A 58 16.57 13.71 1.97
N ALA A 59 16.00 13.76 0.78
CA ALA A 59 16.72 14.02 -0.45
C ALA A 59 16.52 15.48 -0.87
N THR A 60 17.60 16.19 -1.11
CA THR A 60 17.58 17.55 -1.67
C THR A 60 17.41 17.49 -3.17
N VAL A 61 16.48 18.26 -3.70
CA VAL A 61 16.28 18.43 -5.14
C VAL A 61 17.39 19.31 -5.67
N THR A 62 18.17 18.83 -6.62
CA THR A 62 19.25 19.61 -7.25
C THR A 62 18.81 20.21 -8.59
N SER A 63 17.85 19.58 -9.26
CA SER A 63 17.27 20.01 -10.53
C SER A 63 15.85 19.46 -10.65
N ALA A 64 14.97 20.23 -11.29
CA ALA A 64 13.61 19.83 -11.60
C ALA A 64 13.23 20.35 -12.99
N VAL A 65 12.85 19.44 -13.90
CA VAL A 65 12.49 19.76 -15.28
C VAL A 65 11.13 19.12 -15.61
N PRO A 66 10.22 19.81 -16.31
CA PRO A 66 8.97 19.19 -16.78
C PRO A 66 9.25 18.03 -17.73
N GLY A 67 8.58 16.89 -17.52
CA GLY A 67 8.74 15.68 -18.33
C GLY A 67 7.90 15.65 -19.61
N GLY A 68 7.24 16.75 -19.96
CA GLY A 68 6.43 16.87 -21.17
C GLY A 68 4.92 16.80 -20.91
N GLU A 69 4.23 15.91 -21.63
CA GLU A 69 2.76 15.89 -21.70
C GLU A 69 2.10 15.33 -20.43
N LEU A 70 0.85 15.75 -20.20
CA LEU A 70 0.02 15.24 -19.12
C LEU A 70 -0.27 13.75 -19.35
N GLU A 71 0.14 12.90 -18.41
CA GLU A 71 -0.22 11.49 -18.41
C GLU A 71 -1.45 11.23 -17.52
N LYS A 72 -2.00 10.01 -17.61
CA LYS A 72 -3.14 9.57 -16.76
C LYS A 72 -2.88 9.74 -15.25
N GLN A 73 -1.60 9.79 -14.85
CA GLN A 73 -1.17 9.87 -13.45
C GLN A 73 -0.81 11.31 -13.01
N GLY A 74 -0.91 12.31 -13.90
CA GLY A 74 -0.55 13.70 -13.64
C GLY A 74 0.55 14.22 -14.58
N TYR A 75 1.07 15.42 -14.30
CA TYR A 75 2.20 15.97 -15.03
C TYR A 75 3.51 15.31 -14.55
N PRO A 76 4.29 14.69 -15.45
CA PRO A 76 5.58 14.13 -15.07
C PRO A 76 6.59 15.24 -14.80
N PHE A 77 7.37 15.09 -13.73
CA PHE A 77 8.53 15.94 -13.46
C PHE A 77 9.78 15.10 -13.28
N HIS A 78 10.83 15.40 -14.02
CA HIS A 78 12.14 14.77 -13.85
C HIS A 78 12.93 15.57 -12.82
N VAL A 79 13.18 14.97 -11.67
CA VAL A 79 13.96 15.57 -10.59
C VAL A 79 15.28 14.84 -10.41
N MET A 80 16.36 15.59 -10.24
CA MET A 80 17.61 15.08 -9.72
C MET A 80 17.61 15.26 -8.21
N LEU A 81 17.96 14.19 -7.50
CA LEU A 81 17.92 14.12 -6.06
C LEU A 81 19.32 13.82 -5.53
N GLU A 82 19.69 14.44 -4.43
CA GLU A 82 20.90 14.13 -3.68
C GLU A 82 20.52 13.91 -2.23
N ALA A 83 20.92 12.78 -1.64
CA ALA A 83 20.63 12.47 -0.25
C ALA A 83 21.92 12.13 0.49
N THR A 84 21.96 12.44 1.78
CA THR A 84 23.02 11.97 2.67
C THR A 84 22.46 10.83 3.53
N LEU A 85 23.10 9.67 3.46
CA LEU A 85 22.77 8.50 4.27
C LEU A 85 23.17 8.72 5.74
N PRO A 86 22.62 7.92 6.68
CA PRO A 86 22.99 7.99 8.10
C PRO A 86 24.47 7.75 8.39
N ASP A 87 25.18 7.05 7.49
CA ASP A 87 26.63 6.80 7.57
C ASP A 87 27.47 7.98 7.03
N GLY A 88 26.82 9.07 6.62
CA GLY A 88 27.46 10.27 6.06
C GLY A 88 27.76 10.19 4.57
N ARG A 89 27.49 9.06 3.90
CA ARG A 89 27.72 8.92 2.45
C ARG A 89 26.67 9.68 1.66
N ARG A 90 27.10 10.35 0.60
CA ARG A 90 26.19 11.00 -0.34
C ARG A 90 25.79 10.04 -1.46
N ILE A 91 24.50 10.07 -1.79
CA ILE A 91 23.92 9.31 -2.89
C ILE A 91 23.22 10.28 -3.83
N ALA A 92 23.55 10.19 -5.11
CA ALA A 92 22.82 10.82 -6.19
C ALA A 92 22.47 9.74 -7.23
N PRO A 93 21.21 9.66 -7.71
CA PRO A 93 20.84 8.78 -8.79
C PRO A 93 21.61 9.12 -10.06
N PRO A 94 22.06 8.11 -10.83
CA PRO A 94 22.74 8.33 -12.10
C PRO A 94 21.81 8.90 -13.18
N ALA A 95 20.49 8.85 -12.97
CA ALA A 95 19.47 9.35 -13.88
C ALA A 95 18.39 10.13 -13.11
N PRO A 96 17.72 11.11 -13.76
CA PRO A 96 16.59 11.81 -13.18
C PRO A 96 15.48 10.86 -12.75
N VAL A 97 14.93 11.09 -11.57
CA VAL A 97 13.78 10.36 -11.07
C VAL A 97 12.52 11.06 -11.56
N THR A 98 11.61 10.30 -12.16
CA THR A 98 10.30 10.85 -12.56
C THR A 98 9.35 10.84 -11.37
N LEU A 99 8.86 12.01 -10.99
CA LEU A 99 7.75 12.18 -10.06
C LEU A 99 6.45 12.23 -10.84
N TYR A 100 5.53 11.34 -10.48
CA TYR A 100 4.16 11.35 -10.96
C TYR A 100 3.25 11.73 -9.80
N SER A 101 2.51 12.82 -9.96
CA SER A 101 1.44 13.11 -9.02
C SER A 101 0.31 13.81 -9.73
N SER A 102 -0.90 13.28 -9.51
CA SER A 102 -2.15 13.90 -9.96
C SER A 102 -2.40 15.25 -9.30
N THR A 103 -1.67 15.58 -8.23
CA THR A 103 -1.72 16.86 -7.55
C THR A 103 -0.61 17.81 -7.98
N LEU A 104 0.42 17.36 -8.70
CA LEU A 104 1.47 18.25 -9.19
C LEU A 104 0.98 19.05 -10.40
N ASP A 105 0.97 20.37 -10.27
CA ASP A 105 0.60 21.31 -11.33
C ASP A 105 1.76 22.29 -11.57
N PRO A 106 2.32 22.36 -12.80
CA PRO A 106 3.39 23.31 -13.14
C PRO A 106 3.01 24.78 -12.88
N SER A 107 1.72 25.10 -12.89
CA SER A 107 1.20 26.45 -12.67
C SER A 107 0.86 26.75 -11.20
N ALA A 108 0.90 25.75 -10.31
CA ALA A 108 0.64 25.96 -8.89
C ALA A 108 1.77 26.77 -8.24
N ARG A 109 1.41 27.65 -7.30
CA ARG A 109 2.36 28.48 -6.55
C ARG A 109 2.67 27.94 -5.15
N GLN A 110 1.81 27.09 -4.62
CA GLN A 110 1.93 26.59 -3.24
C GLN A 110 2.65 25.23 -3.19
N PRO A 111 3.64 25.05 -2.30
CA PRO A 111 4.35 23.77 -2.11
C PRO A 111 3.45 22.69 -1.51
N TYR A 112 2.49 23.10 -0.67
CA TYR A 112 1.52 22.21 -0.04
C TYR A 112 0.13 22.83 -0.19
N GLY A 113 -0.80 22.07 -0.78
CA GLY A 113 -2.20 22.47 -0.93
C GLY A 113 -3.11 21.26 -0.98
N GLU A 114 -4.37 21.44 -0.62
CA GLU A 114 -5.40 20.38 -0.59
C GLU A 114 -5.77 19.86 -2.00
N GLY A 115 -5.43 20.60 -3.05
CA GLY A 115 -5.71 20.23 -4.44
C GLY A 115 -4.46 20.09 -5.30
N ARG A 116 -3.84 21.23 -5.64
CA ARG A 116 -2.71 21.30 -6.57
C ARG A 116 -1.47 21.82 -5.88
N ARG A 117 -0.40 21.04 -5.91
CA ARG A 117 0.94 21.35 -5.38
C ARG A 117 1.85 21.74 -6.52
N ARG A 118 2.75 22.68 -6.26
CA ARG A 118 3.80 23.04 -7.21
C ARG A 118 4.87 21.93 -7.28
N PRO A 119 5.56 21.79 -8.42
CA PRO A 119 6.72 20.92 -8.51
C PRO A 119 7.79 21.28 -7.46
N PRO A 120 8.54 20.28 -6.96
CA PRO A 120 9.67 20.54 -6.09
C PRO A 120 10.69 21.45 -6.77
N GLN A 121 11.21 22.41 -6.04
CA GLN A 121 12.22 23.35 -6.56
C GLN A 121 13.63 22.95 -6.11
N PRO A 122 14.67 23.33 -6.88
CA PRO A 122 16.06 23.15 -6.46
C PRO A 122 16.30 23.74 -5.06
N GLY A 123 16.92 22.96 -4.18
CA GLY A 123 17.15 23.28 -2.78
C GLY A 123 16.09 22.76 -1.81
N GLU A 124 14.94 22.28 -2.29
CA GLU A 124 13.91 21.69 -1.42
C GLU A 124 14.24 20.25 -1.03
N THR A 125 13.81 19.86 0.17
CA THR A 125 13.95 18.49 0.69
C THR A 125 12.67 17.69 0.46
N VAL A 126 12.79 16.53 -0.16
CA VAL A 126 11.70 15.59 -0.41
C VAL A 126 12.03 14.28 0.30
N PRO A 127 11.07 13.67 1.02
CA PRO A 127 11.32 12.38 1.66
C PRO A 127 11.42 11.28 0.59
N ALA A 128 12.47 10.47 0.69
CA ALA A 128 12.74 9.36 -0.23
C ALA A 128 13.26 8.13 0.53
N TYR A 129 13.21 6.97 -0.11
CA TYR A 129 13.91 5.77 0.33
C TYR A 129 15.19 5.61 -0.48
N ALA A 130 16.32 5.37 0.19
CA ALA A 130 17.61 5.19 -0.45
C ALA A 130 18.04 3.73 -0.44
N ASP A 131 18.58 3.23 -1.55
CA ASP A 131 19.20 1.91 -1.56
C ASP A 131 20.47 1.92 -0.71
N ALA A 132 20.40 1.27 0.46
CA ALA A 132 21.53 1.12 1.37
C ALA A 132 22.71 0.35 0.76
N ARG A 133 22.50 -0.39 -0.34
CA ARG A 133 23.56 -1.11 -1.05
C ARG A 133 24.42 -0.19 -1.92
N GLY A 134 24.06 1.08 -2.04
CA GLY A 134 24.86 2.09 -2.74
C GLY A 134 24.74 2.04 -4.26
N ALA A 135 23.69 1.41 -4.81
CA ALA A 135 23.43 1.41 -6.26
C ALA A 135 22.95 2.78 -6.80
N GLY A 136 22.95 3.82 -5.96
CA GLY A 136 22.55 5.17 -6.35
C GLY A 136 21.05 5.41 -6.37
N THR A 137 20.21 4.42 -6.07
CA THR A 137 18.76 4.55 -6.27
C THR A 137 18.09 5.33 -5.13
N LEU A 138 17.34 6.37 -5.48
CA LEU A 138 16.41 7.08 -4.58
C LEU A 138 14.99 6.91 -5.11
N LEU A 139 14.08 6.45 -4.25
CA LEU A 139 12.66 6.32 -4.55
C LEU A 139 11.84 7.30 -3.70
N PRO A 140 11.27 8.36 -4.29
CA PRO A 140 10.38 9.28 -3.60
C PRO A 140 9.18 8.55 -3.00
N ILE A 141 8.76 8.94 -1.80
CA ILE A 141 7.58 8.34 -1.14
C ILE A 141 6.32 8.49 -2.00
N GLU A 142 6.22 9.58 -2.78
CA GLU A 142 5.07 9.83 -3.66
C GLU A 142 4.92 8.80 -4.77
N ASN A 143 6.01 8.16 -5.19
CA ASN A 143 5.99 7.08 -6.17
C ASN A 143 5.57 5.73 -5.56
N MET A 144 5.44 5.64 -4.23
CA MET A 144 4.89 4.45 -3.58
C MET A 144 3.36 4.46 -3.65
N LYS A 145 2.74 3.37 -4.11
CA LYS A 145 1.29 3.26 -4.16
C LYS A 145 0.71 3.31 -2.75
N LYS A 146 -0.44 3.97 -2.61
CA LYS A 146 -1.17 4.07 -1.33
C LYS A 146 -1.53 2.66 -0.82
N VAL A 147 -0.81 2.23 0.20
CA VAL A 147 -0.82 0.88 0.81
C VAL A 147 -2.15 0.52 1.50
N GLY A 148 -3.03 1.50 1.72
CA GLY A 148 -4.24 1.36 2.54
C GLY A 148 -5.19 0.23 2.09
N LEU A 149 -5.43 0.08 0.79
CA LEU A 149 -6.34 -0.96 0.28
C LEU A 149 -5.81 -2.38 0.54
N ALA A 150 -4.49 -2.56 0.48
CA ALA A 150 -3.86 -3.87 0.64
C ALA A 150 -3.82 -4.34 2.10
N ILE A 151 -3.81 -3.41 3.07
CA ILE A 151 -3.94 -3.73 4.50
C ILE A 151 -5.36 -4.22 4.77
N ILE A 152 -6.37 -3.50 4.27
CA ILE A 152 -7.79 -3.88 4.41
C ILE A 152 -8.03 -5.25 3.78
N LEU A 153 -7.50 -5.49 2.57
CA LEU A 153 -7.63 -6.78 1.89
C LEU A 153 -6.92 -7.91 2.65
N GLY A 154 -5.73 -7.64 3.20
CA GLY A 154 -4.97 -8.61 4.00
C GLY A 154 -5.69 -8.99 5.30
N LEU A 155 -6.32 -8.03 5.98
CA LEU A 155 -7.14 -8.28 7.16
C LEU A 155 -8.39 -9.10 6.80
N PHE A 156 -9.05 -8.78 5.69
CA PHE A 156 -10.22 -9.53 5.21
C PHE A 156 -9.88 -10.99 4.89
N VAL A 157 -8.75 -11.23 4.22
CA VAL A 157 -8.26 -12.58 3.90
C VAL A 157 -7.89 -13.34 5.17
N SER A 158 -7.17 -12.70 6.09
CA SER A 158 -6.77 -13.31 7.37
C SER A 158 -7.99 -13.70 8.21
N PHE A 159 -9.01 -12.84 8.24
CA PHE A 159 -10.27 -13.11 8.91
C PHE A 159 -11.03 -14.30 8.29
N ASN A 160 -11.11 -14.36 6.94
CA ASN A 160 -11.75 -15.48 6.24
C ASN A 160 -11.02 -16.81 6.51
N ILE A 161 -9.68 -16.80 6.46
CA ILE A 161 -8.88 -17.98 6.80
C ILE A 161 -9.11 -18.39 8.25
N GLY A 162 -9.10 -17.43 9.19
CA GLY A 162 -9.36 -17.68 10.61
C GLY A 162 -10.72 -18.32 10.87
N ILE A 163 -11.80 -17.83 10.25
CA ILE A 163 -13.13 -18.43 10.34
C ILE A 163 -13.13 -19.85 9.78
N SER A 164 -12.51 -20.06 8.62
CA SER A 164 -12.46 -21.38 7.99
C SER A 164 -11.66 -22.39 8.82
N VAL A 165 -10.54 -21.98 9.43
CA VAL A 165 -9.77 -22.82 10.35
C VAL A 165 -10.56 -23.12 11.61
N TRP A 166 -11.23 -22.12 12.20
CA TRP A 166 -12.09 -22.32 13.37
C TRP A 166 -13.21 -23.32 13.07
N ARG A 167 -13.86 -23.25 11.91
CA ARG A 167 -14.87 -24.22 11.46
C ARG A 167 -14.31 -25.63 11.23
N LEU A 168 -13.06 -25.76 10.80
CA LEU A 168 -12.40 -27.06 10.67
C LEU A 168 -12.14 -27.72 12.04
N GLN A 169 -11.85 -26.91 13.06
CA GLN A 169 -11.59 -27.37 14.42
C GLN A 169 -12.88 -27.55 15.24
N ASN A 170 -13.94 -26.84 14.87
CA ASN A 170 -15.26 -26.88 15.51
C ASN A 170 -16.30 -27.26 14.45
N PRO A 171 -16.26 -28.52 13.95
CA PRO A 171 -17.29 -29.00 13.04
C PRO A 171 -18.65 -28.96 13.75
N PRO A 172 -19.74 -28.72 13.02
CA PRO A 172 -21.09 -28.66 13.57
C PRO A 172 -21.54 -29.99 14.21
#